data_AF-C4WXI6-F1
#
_entry.id   AF-C4WXI6-F1
#
_cell.length_a   1.000
_cell.length_b   1.000
_cell.length_c   1.000
_cell.angle_alpha   90.00
_cell.angle_beta   90.00
_cell.angle_gamma   90.00
#
_symmetry.space_group_name_H-M   'P 1'
#
loop_
_entity.id
_entity.type
_entity.pdbx_description
1 polymer ?
#
loop_
_entity_poly.entity_id
_entity_poly.type
_entity_poly.pdbx_seq_one_letter_code
_entity_poly.pdbx_strand_id
1 'polypeptide(L)'
;MFENIDTCLEKYIPQEELNHVQRILYGKKLEELQLPESCINNVDDVEVKGFKFDSLTEELREKRIVRVGVIQNQIVLPTTAPLVEQRNAIYQKISKIISLAAEANVNVLCLQEAWPMPFVFCTREKFPWCEFAESAETGPTTLFLKDICKQYNMVIISPILERDEQEVIWNTAVVIDNFGKVIENIEKPYTSSG
;
A
#
# COMPACT_ATOMS: atom_id res chain seq x y z
N MET A 1 -4.73 -16.49 -21.14
CA MET A 1 -3.84 -16.04 -20.04
C MET A 1 -4.75 -15.74 -18.86
N PHE A 2 -4.39 -16.17 -17.65
CA PHE A 2 -5.19 -15.90 -16.45
C PHE A 2 -4.89 -14.48 -15.98
N GLU A 3 -5.92 -13.63 -15.87
CA GLU A 3 -5.76 -12.23 -15.44
C GLU A 3 -6.04 -12.09 -13.94
N ASN A 4 -7.24 -12.44 -13.50
CA ASN A 4 -7.60 -12.52 -12.10
C ASN A 4 -8.66 -13.61 -11.85
N ILE A 5 -8.89 -13.92 -10.57
CA ILE A 5 -9.84 -14.96 -10.16
C ILE A 5 -11.26 -14.57 -10.58
N ASP A 6 -11.67 -13.32 -10.37
CA ASP A 6 -13.05 -12.88 -10.58
C ASP A 6 -13.48 -12.99 -12.04
N THR A 7 -12.68 -12.50 -12.99
CA THR A 7 -12.95 -12.61 -14.43
C THR A 7 -12.95 -14.06 -14.89
N CYS A 8 -12.13 -14.91 -14.28
CA CYS A 8 -12.13 -16.35 -14.54
C CYS A 8 -13.44 -16.99 -14.05
N LEU A 9 -13.86 -16.71 -12.81
CA LEU A 9 -15.11 -17.23 -12.26
C LEU A 9 -16.32 -16.77 -13.10
N GLU A 10 -16.39 -15.48 -13.43
CA GLU A 10 -17.46 -14.90 -14.26
C GLU A 10 -17.53 -15.51 -15.66
N LYS A 11 -16.37 -15.84 -16.24
CA LYS A 11 -16.29 -16.41 -17.59
C LYS A 11 -16.71 -17.88 -17.66
N TYR A 12 -16.40 -18.66 -16.62
CA TYR A 12 -16.50 -20.13 -16.68
C TYR A 12 -17.60 -20.72 -15.79
N ILE A 13 -18.13 -19.98 -14.82
CA ILE A 13 -19.18 -20.44 -13.92
C ILE A 13 -20.54 -19.89 -14.37
N PRO A 14 -21.58 -20.72 -14.53
CA PRO A 14 -22.93 -20.25 -14.85
C PRO A 14 -23.42 -19.20 -13.85
N GLN A 15 -24.14 -18.18 -14.33
CA GLN A 15 -24.58 -17.06 -13.51
C GLN A 15 -25.44 -17.47 -12.30
N GLU A 16 -26.21 -18.57 -12.44
CA GLU A 16 -27.03 -19.14 -11.37
C GLU A 16 -26.20 -19.69 -10.20
N GLU A 17 -25.02 -20.23 -10.49
CA GLU A 17 -24.09 -20.79 -9.49
C GLU A 17 -23.01 -19.80 -9.05
N LEU A 18 -22.69 -18.81 -9.88
CA LEU A 18 -21.63 -17.82 -9.63
C LEU A 18 -21.83 -17.11 -8.28
N ASN A 19 -23.06 -16.69 -8.00
CA ASN A 19 -23.39 -16.05 -6.72
C ASN A 19 -23.17 -16.99 -5.52
N HIS A 20 -23.41 -18.29 -5.69
CA HIS A 20 -23.18 -19.29 -4.64
C HIS A 20 -21.69 -19.51 -4.41
N VAL A 21 -20.92 -19.65 -5.49
CA VAL A 21 -19.45 -19.83 -5.44
C VAL A 21 -18.78 -18.61 -4.84
N GLN A 22 -19.08 -17.40 -5.32
CA GLN A 22 -18.56 -16.14 -4.77
C GLN A 22 -18.93 -16.00 -3.29
N ARG A 23 -20.14 -16.43 -2.90
CA ARG A 23 -20.54 -16.41 -1.50
C ARG A 23 -19.71 -17.33 -0.61
N ILE A 24 -19.33 -18.51 -1.10
CA ILE A 24 -18.49 -19.44 -0.35
C ILE A 24 -17.04 -18.93 -0.26
N LEU A 25 -16.50 -18.40 -1.37
CA LEU A 25 -15.11 -17.94 -1.44
C LEU A 25 -14.86 -16.62 -0.70
N TYR A 26 -15.73 -15.64 -0.91
CA TYR A 26 -15.53 -14.26 -0.44
C TYR A 26 -16.50 -13.85 0.68
N GLY A 27 -17.55 -14.62 0.93
CA GLY A 27 -18.60 -14.26 1.88
C GLY A 27 -19.67 -13.36 1.25
N LYS A 28 -20.00 -12.23 1.88
CA LYS A 28 -21.02 -11.33 1.36
C LYS A 28 -20.46 -10.56 0.15
N LYS A 29 -21.20 -10.53 -0.97
CA LYS A 29 -20.88 -9.65 -2.10
C LYS A 29 -20.86 -8.19 -1.62
N LEU A 30 -19.75 -7.51 -1.88
CA LEU A 30 -19.57 -6.11 -1.51
C LEU A 30 -20.16 -5.20 -2.59
N GLU A 31 -20.63 -4.04 -2.16
CA GLU A 31 -21.07 -2.98 -3.06
C GLU A 31 -19.83 -2.24 -3.59
N GLU A 32 -19.80 -1.97 -4.90
CA GLU A 32 -18.74 -1.17 -5.51
C GLU A 32 -18.89 0.29 -5.11
N LEU A 33 -17.77 0.89 -4.70
CA LEU A 33 -17.72 2.29 -4.33
C LEU A 33 -17.61 3.14 -5.60
N GLN A 34 -18.51 4.11 -5.74
CA GLN A 34 -18.41 5.10 -6.82
C GLN A 34 -17.18 5.98 -6.58
N LEU A 35 -16.19 5.83 -7.45
CA LEU A 35 -14.95 6.60 -7.43
C LEU A 35 -15.02 7.76 -8.44
N PRO A 36 -14.35 8.89 -8.18
CA PRO A 36 -14.25 9.97 -9.15
C PRO A 36 -13.62 9.47 -10.46
N GLU A 37 -14.14 9.93 -11.61
CA GLU A 37 -13.59 9.56 -12.93
C GLU A 37 -12.12 9.96 -13.08
N SER A 38 -11.71 11.04 -12.41
CA SER A 38 -10.32 11.48 -12.37
C SER A 38 -9.41 10.41 -11.78
N CYS A 39 -9.85 9.64 -10.78
CA CYS A 39 -9.05 8.57 -10.19
C CYS A 39 -8.85 7.38 -11.14
N ILE A 40 -9.85 7.09 -11.96
CA ILE A 40 -9.87 5.91 -12.84
C ILE A 40 -9.05 6.15 -14.11
N ASN A 41 -9.03 7.39 -14.61
CA ASN A 41 -8.43 7.73 -15.90
C ASN A 41 -7.08 8.48 -15.81
N ASN A 42 -6.58 8.83 -14.62
CA ASN A 42 -5.43 9.74 -14.49
C ASN A 42 -4.04 9.12 -14.73
N VAL A 43 -3.89 7.81 -14.51
CA VAL A 43 -2.56 7.18 -14.53
C VAL A 43 -2.59 5.93 -15.39
N ASP A 44 -1.79 5.95 -16.45
CA ASP A 44 -1.53 4.77 -17.27
C ASP A 44 -0.96 3.65 -16.38
N ASP A 45 -1.46 2.42 -16.55
CA ASP A 45 -0.95 1.21 -15.89
C ASP A 45 -1.21 1.12 -14.36
N VAL A 46 -2.32 1.67 -13.88
CA VAL A 46 -2.80 1.47 -12.50
C VAL A 46 -4.27 1.06 -12.50
N GLU A 47 -4.57 -0.08 -11.87
CA GLU A 47 -5.95 -0.51 -11.61
C GLU A 47 -6.47 0.11 -10.32
N VAL A 48 -7.60 0.82 -10.38
CA VAL A 48 -8.25 1.42 -9.23
C VAL A 48 -9.62 0.77 -9.00
N LYS A 49 -9.79 0.16 -7.83
CA LYS A 49 -11.05 -0.48 -7.39
C LYS A 49 -11.44 0.02 -6.01
N GLY A 50 -12.75 0.16 -5.78
CA GLY A 50 -13.30 0.60 -4.51
C GLY A 50 -14.46 -0.28 -4.09
N PHE A 51 -14.48 -0.68 -2.82
CA PHE A 51 -15.54 -1.51 -2.24
C PHE A 51 -16.02 -0.94 -0.92
N LYS A 52 -17.28 -1.17 -0.60
CA LYS A 52 -17.93 -0.68 0.62
C LYS A 52 -18.32 -1.83 1.54
N PHE A 53 -17.92 -1.68 2.81
CA PHE A 53 -18.37 -2.52 3.90
C PHE A 53 -19.43 -1.76 4.71
N ASP A 54 -20.65 -2.29 4.76
CA ASP A 54 -21.72 -1.71 5.55
C ASP A 54 -21.68 -2.14 7.01
N SER A 55 -22.19 -1.28 7.88
CA SER A 55 -22.47 -1.55 9.28
C SER A 55 -23.93 -1.28 9.61
N LEU A 56 -24.42 -1.95 10.67
CA LEU A 56 -25.72 -1.65 11.26
C LEU A 56 -25.72 -0.23 11.83
N THR A 57 -26.88 0.42 11.80
CA THR A 57 -27.05 1.72 12.46
C THR A 57 -27.23 1.49 13.96
N GLU A 58 -26.41 2.15 14.77
CA GLU A 58 -26.55 2.15 16.24
C GLU A 58 -27.33 3.39 16.69
N GLU A 59 -28.11 3.26 17.77
CA GLU A 59 -28.86 4.39 18.34
C GLU A 59 -27.99 5.37 19.13
N LEU A 60 -26.92 4.86 19.76
CA LEU A 60 -26.07 5.63 20.69
C LEU A 60 -24.77 6.13 20.06
N ARG A 61 -24.45 5.73 18.83
CA ARG A 61 -23.19 6.06 18.17
C ARG A 61 -23.42 6.39 16.70
N GLU A 62 -22.83 7.51 16.28
CA GLU A 62 -22.75 7.86 14.88
C GLU A 62 -21.80 6.95 14.11
N LYS A 63 -22.04 6.80 12.81
CA LYS A 63 -21.20 6.00 11.92
C LYS A 63 -19.82 6.65 11.79
N ARG A 64 -18.78 5.90 12.15
CA ARG A 64 -17.38 6.27 11.91
C ARG A 64 -16.94 5.72 10.56
N ILE A 65 -17.26 6.46 9.51
CA ILE A 65 -16.89 6.09 8.14
C ILE A 65 -15.42 6.43 7.93
N VAL A 66 -14.64 5.45 7.49
CA VAL A 66 -13.22 5.60 7.15
C VAL A 66 -12.99 4.97 5.78
N ARG A 67 -12.26 5.66 4.92
CA ARG A 67 -11.78 5.13 3.64
C ARG A 67 -10.33 4.69 3.80
N VAL A 68 -10.08 3.42 3.52
CA VAL A 68 -8.73 2.83 3.55
C VAL A 68 -8.28 2.58 2.12
N GLY A 69 -7.05 2.96 1.81
CA GLY A 69 -6.41 2.63 0.55
C GLY A 69 -5.25 1.66 0.76
N VAL A 70 -5.05 0.76 -0.19
CA VAL A 70 -3.91 -0.15 -0.22
C VAL A 70 -3.27 -0.02 -1.60
N ILE A 71 -1.95 0.18 -1.63
CA ILE A 71 -1.19 0.30 -2.87
C ILE A 71 -0.31 -0.93 -3.04
N GLN A 72 -0.38 -1.52 -4.24
CA GLN A 72 0.55 -2.53 -4.73
C GLN A 72 1.21 -2.01 -6.00
N ASN A 73 2.50 -2.20 -6.13
CA ASN A 73 3.28 -1.72 -7.26
C ASN A 73 4.46 -2.63 -7.60
N GLN A 74 4.96 -2.47 -8.81
CA GLN A 74 6.22 -3.04 -9.27
C GLN A 74 7.35 -2.00 -9.16
N ILE A 75 8.59 -2.48 -9.16
CA ILE A 75 9.78 -1.62 -9.28
C ILE A 75 9.79 -0.90 -10.63
N VAL A 76 10.48 0.24 -10.68
CA VAL A 76 10.48 1.11 -11.88
C VAL A 76 11.75 0.95 -12.71
N LEU A 77 12.91 0.95 -12.06
CA LEU A 77 14.22 0.82 -12.71
C LEU A 77 14.78 -0.60 -12.52
N PRO A 78 15.69 -1.07 -13.40
CA PRO A 78 16.35 -2.35 -13.21
C PRO A 78 17.17 -2.35 -11.91
N THR A 79 17.30 -3.53 -11.31
CA THR A 79 18.01 -3.73 -10.04
C THR A 79 19.52 -3.42 -10.11
N THR A 80 20.06 -3.25 -11.32
CA THR A 80 21.46 -2.87 -11.59
C THR A 80 21.69 -1.35 -11.63
N ALA A 81 20.64 -0.53 -11.61
CA ALA A 81 20.75 0.93 -11.58
C ALA A 81 21.25 1.44 -10.21
N PRO A 82 21.71 2.69 -10.10
CA PRO A 82 22.07 3.28 -8.80
C PRO A 82 20.90 3.26 -7.81
N LEU A 83 21.14 2.88 -6.55
CA LEU A 83 20.07 2.66 -5.56
C LEU A 83 19.19 3.89 -5.33
N VAL A 84 19.80 5.07 -5.28
CA VAL A 84 19.09 6.35 -5.11
C VAL A 84 18.14 6.60 -6.28
N GLU A 85 18.56 6.28 -7.51
CA GLU A 85 17.70 6.41 -8.69
C GLU A 85 16.55 5.41 -8.64
N GLN A 86 16.82 4.15 -8.26
CA GLN A 86 15.78 3.13 -8.08
C GLN A 86 14.71 3.60 -7.09
N ARG A 87 15.13 4.04 -5.90
CA ARG A 87 14.24 4.55 -4.85
C ARG A 87 13.43 5.76 -5.31
N ASN A 88 14.09 6.77 -5.89
CA ASN A 88 13.44 8.00 -6.32
C ASN A 88 12.44 7.74 -7.47
N ALA A 89 12.73 6.78 -8.36
CA ALA A 89 11.79 6.39 -9.41
C ALA A 89 10.52 5.75 -8.81
N ILE A 90 10.66 4.93 -7.76
CA ILE A 90 9.51 4.40 -7.01
C ILE A 90 8.75 5.54 -6.33
N TYR A 91 9.42 6.50 -5.69
CA TYR A 91 8.76 7.66 -5.07
C TYR A 91 7.91 8.43 -6.06
N GLN A 92 8.42 8.69 -7.26
CA GLN A 92 7.67 9.39 -8.30
C GLN A 92 6.44 8.62 -8.75
N LYS A 93 6.54 7.30 -8.93
CA LYS A 93 5.38 6.45 -9.27
C LYS A 93 4.36 6.47 -8.13
N ILE A 94 4.79 6.22 -6.91
CA ILE A 94 3.92 6.12 -5.75
C ILE A 94 3.27 7.45 -5.40
N SER A 95 3.97 8.58 -5.52
CA SER A 95 3.38 9.91 -5.32
C SER A 95 2.15 10.14 -6.19
N LYS A 96 2.17 9.68 -7.46
CA LYS A 96 1.03 9.79 -8.37
C LYS A 96 -0.12 8.88 -7.95
N ILE A 97 0.17 7.68 -7.45
CA ILE A 97 -0.86 6.76 -6.96
C ILE A 97 -1.48 7.30 -5.65
N ILE A 98 -0.67 7.88 -4.76
CA ILE A 98 -1.16 8.53 -3.54
C ILE A 98 -2.09 9.70 -3.88
N SER A 99 -1.80 10.49 -4.92
CA SER A 99 -2.71 11.55 -5.33
C SER A 99 -4.07 11.03 -5.81
N LEU A 100 -4.12 9.85 -6.47
CA LEU A 100 -5.41 9.21 -6.79
C LEU A 100 -6.15 8.76 -5.53
N ALA A 101 -5.44 8.19 -4.55
CA ALA A 101 -6.04 7.82 -3.27
C ALA A 101 -6.60 9.04 -2.54
N ALA A 102 -5.91 10.19 -2.61
CA ALA A 102 -6.40 11.45 -2.05
C ALA A 102 -7.67 11.95 -2.75
N GLU A 103 -7.73 11.90 -4.09
CA GLU A 103 -8.95 12.21 -4.86
C GLU A 103 -10.11 11.26 -4.49
N ALA A 104 -9.80 9.99 -4.20
CA ALA A 104 -10.76 9.01 -3.70
C ALA A 104 -11.15 9.20 -2.21
N ASN A 105 -10.69 10.28 -1.57
CA ASN A 105 -10.93 10.65 -0.17
C ASN A 105 -10.42 9.59 0.84
N VAL A 106 -9.32 8.90 0.53
CA VAL A 106 -8.69 7.95 1.47
C VAL A 106 -8.21 8.68 2.72
N ASN A 107 -8.50 8.13 3.90
CA ASN A 107 -8.06 8.66 5.18
C ASN A 107 -6.81 7.96 5.70
N VAL A 108 -6.71 6.65 5.47
CA VAL A 108 -5.58 5.81 5.89
C VAL A 108 -5.09 5.02 4.68
N LEU A 109 -3.80 5.14 4.37
CA LEU A 109 -3.18 4.48 3.23
C LEU A 109 -2.07 3.54 3.69
N CYS A 110 -2.03 2.34 3.12
CA CYS A 110 -0.98 1.35 3.39
C CYS A 110 -0.18 1.06 2.12
N LEU A 111 1.14 1.12 2.24
CA LEU A 111 2.09 0.74 1.20
C LEU A 111 2.53 -0.73 1.40
N GLN A 112 2.98 -1.38 0.34
CA GLN A 112 3.47 -2.75 0.41
C GLN A 112 4.76 -2.90 1.23
N GLU A 113 5.08 -4.14 1.61
CA GLU A 113 6.32 -4.45 2.35
C GLU A 113 7.56 -4.01 1.57
N ALA A 114 8.49 -3.33 2.25
CA ALA A 114 9.74 -2.82 1.68
C ALA A 114 9.53 -2.04 0.36
N TRP A 115 8.46 -1.24 0.29
CA TRP A 115 8.08 -0.53 -0.94
C TRP A 115 9.17 0.36 -1.58
N PRO A 116 10.12 1.01 -0.85
CA PRO A 116 11.09 1.91 -1.50
C PRO A 116 12.25 1.16 -2.18
N MET A 117 12.24 -0.18 -2.18
CA MET A 117 13.32 -1.00 -2.73
C MET A 117 12.81 -2.23 -3.50
N PRO A 118 13.63 -2.83 -4.36
CA PRO A 118 13.34 -4.14 -4.93
C PRO A 118 13.30 -5.25 -3.86
N PHE A 119 12.42 -6.23 -4.03
CA PHE A 119 12.31 -7.37 -3.11
C PHE A 119 13.42 -8.41 -3.37
N VAL A 120 14.60 -8.15 -2.81
CA VAL A 120 15.87 -8.85 -3.11
C VAL A 120 16.32 -9.81 -2.01
N PHE A 121 15.54 -10.00 -0.96
CA PHE A 121 15.87 -10.92 0.15
C PHE A 121 16.14 -12.37 -0.30
N CYS A 122 15.73 -12.74 -1.51
CA CYS A 122 16.02 -14.04 -2.14
C CYS A 122 17.50 -14.25 -2.50
N THR A 123 18.32 -13.20 -2.63
CA THR A 123 19.71 -13.34 -3.10
C THR A 123 20.69 -13.72 -1.99
N ARG A 124 20.29 -13.67 -0.70
CA ARG A 124 21.18 -13.79 0.48
C ARG A 124 22.39 -12.83 0.48
N GLU A 125 22.49 -11.96 -0.52
CA GLU A 125 23.53 -10.95 -0.64
C GLU A 125 23.18 -9.76 0.26
N LYS A 126 24.15 -9.30 1.05
CA LYS A 126 23.98 -8.12 1.90
C LYS A 126 24.24 -6.82 1.15
N PHE A 127 25.14 -6.87 0.16
CA PHE A 127 25.55 -5.70 -0.63
C PHE A 127 24.99 -5.81 -2.05
N PRO A 128 24.43 -4.74 -2.64
CA PRO A 128 24.28 -3.38 -2.09
C PRO A 128 22.97 -3.17 -1.30
N TRP A 129 22.17 -4.21 -1.08
CA TRP A 129 20.78 -4.10 -0.61
C TRP A 129 20.59 -3.51 0.79
N CYS A 130 21.53 -3.74 1.71
CA CYS A 130 21.50 -3.15 3.04
C CYS A 130 21.65 -1.60 3.05
N GLU A 131 22.06 -0.98 1.94
CA GLU A 131 22.12 0.48 1.81
C GLU A 131 20.74 1.14 1.63
N PHE A 132 19.69 0.36 1.32
CA PHE A 132 18.31 0.84 1.39
C PHE A 132 17.82 1.03 2.82
N ALA A 133 18.52 0.46 3.82
CA ALA A 133 18.12 0.59 5.21
C ALA A 133 18.33 2.04 5.69
N GLU A 134 17.29 2.65 6.25
CA GLU A 134 17.29 4.06 6.65
C GLU A 134 16.64 4.26 8.03
N SER A 135 16.82 5.43 8.64
CA SER A 135 16.16 5.75 9.91
C SER A 135 14.64 5.81 9.74
N ALA A 136 13.87 5.16 10.60
CA ALA A 136 12.42 5.23 10.55
C ALA A 136 11.85 6.65 10.77
N GLU A 137 12.53 7.51 11.53
CA GLU A 137 12.03 8.86 11.83
C GLU A 137 12.56 9.95 10.89
N THR A 138 13.83 9.83 10.50
CA THR A 138 14.58 10.86 9.76
C THR A 138 15.06 10.40 8.38
N GLY A 139 14.75 9.15 8.02
CA GLY A 139 15.07 8.60 6.71
C GLY A 139 14.35 9.33 5.58
N PRO A 140 14.93 9.33 4.37
CA PRO A 140 14.38 10.05 3.24
C PRO A 140 12.98 9.57 2.83
N THR A 141 12.61 8.30 3.05
CA THR A 141 11.25 7.80 2.79
C THR A 141 10.25 8.46 3.73
N THR A 142 10.55 8.47 5.03
CA THR A 142 9.69 9.09 6.03
C THR A 142 9.56 10.59 5.80
N LEU A 143 10.66 11.29 5.51
CA LEU A 143 10.62 12.73 5.22
C LEU A 143 9.77 13.05 3.99
N PHE A 144 9.93 12.27 2.90
CA PHE A 144 9.11 12.40 1.70
C PHE A 144 7.61 12.20 2.01
N LEU A 145 7.26 11.17 2.78
CA LEU A 145 5.86 10.89 3.11
C LEU A 145 5.25 11.89 4.10
N LYS A 146 6.04 12.49 5.00
CA LYS A 146 5.54 13.51 5.95
C LYS A 146 4.89 14.69 5.24
N ASP A 147 5.48 15.14 4.14
CA ASP A 147 4.93 16.26 3.35
C ASP A 147 3.63 15.85 2.65
N ILE A 148 3.57 14.64 2.11
CA ILE A 148 2.38 14.07 1.47
C ILE A 148 1.24 13.87 2.49
N CYS A 149 1.53 13.36 3.69
CA CYS A 149 0.53 13.16 4.74
C CYS A 149 -0.15 14.48 5.11
N LYS A 150 0.65 15.55 5.29
CA LYS A 150 0.14 16.90 5.56
C LYS A 150 -0.67 17.47 4.39
N GLN A 151 -0.15 17.31 3.17
CA GLN A 151 -0.79 17.83 1.97
C GLN A 151 -2.19 17.26 1.78
N TYR A 152 -2.36 15.96 2.01
CA TYR A 152 -3.63 15.27 1.77
C TYR A 152 -4.45 15.00 3.04
N ASN A 153 -3.97 15.45 4.21
CA ASN A 153 -4.58 15.16 5.51
C ASN A 153 -4.86 13.65 5.66
N MET A 154 -3.84 12.83 5.38
CA MET A 154 -3.94 11.38 5.26
C MET A 154 -2.90 10.70 6.15
N VAL A 155 -3.30 9.64 6.85
CA VAL A 155 -2.39 8.77 7.60
C VAL A 155 -1.75 7.79 6.62
N ILE A 156 -0.43 7.64 6.65
CA ILE A 156 0.28 6.68 5.79
C ILE A 156 1.06 5.67 6.64
N ILE A 157 0.89 4.39 6.34
CA ILE A 157 1.66 3.27 6.88
C ILE A 157 2.72 2.90 5.84
N SER A 158 3.99 3.02 6.21
CA SER A 158 5.14 2.86 5.34
C SER A 158 6.07 1.74 5.83
N PRO A 159 5.90 0.51 5.33
CA PRO A 159 6.84 -0.57 5.59
C PRO A 159 8.18 -0.35 4.89
N ILE A 160 9.27 -0.22 5.64
CA ILE A 160 10.62 0.03 5.15
C ILE A 160 11.63 -0.92 5.79
N LEU A 161 12.83 -0.94 5.20
CA LEU A 161 14.01 -1.48 5.86
C LEU A 161 14.58 -0.39 6.77
N GLU A 162 14.50 -0.60 8.08
CA GLU A 162 15.03 0.34 9.06
C GLU A 162 16.48 0.02 9.39
N ARG A 163 17.28 1.06 9.61
CA ARG A 163 18.59 0.99 10.26
C ARG A 163 18.51 1.79 11.56
N ASP A 164 18.63 1.11 12.69
CA ASP A 164 18.57 1.74 14.02
C ASP A 164 19.89 2.39 14.42
N GLU A 165 19.92 3.04 15.59
CA GLU A 165 21.12 3.71 16.14
C GLU A 165 22.28 2.75 16.43
N GLN A 166 22.02 1.44 16.49
CA GLN A 166 23.00 0.38 16.72
C GLN A 166 23.45 -0.28 15.41
N GLU A 167 23.06 0.29 14.26
CA GLU A 167 23.34 -0.23 12.91
C GLU A 167 22.69 -1.59 12.63
N VAL A 168 21.68 -1.98 13.43
CA VAL A 168 20.88 -3.19 13.22
C VAL A 168 19.80 -2.89 12.20
N ILE A 169 19.61 -3.84 11.29
CA ILE A 169 18.61 -3.72 10.22
C ILE A 169 17.33 -4.44 10.63
N TRP A 170 16.22 -3.71 10.58
CA TRP A 170 14.88 -4.19 10.93
C TRP A 170 13.91 -4.07 9.75
N ASN A 171 12.89 -4.91 9.76
CA ASN A 171 11.74 -4.71 8.89
C ASN A 171 10.66 -4.01 9.71
N THR A 172 10.40 -2.75 9.38
CA THR A 172 9.63 -1.85 10.24
C THR A 172 8.49 -1.21 9.46
N ALA A 173 7.30 -1.22 10.03
CA ALA A 173 6.18 -0.41 9.57
C ALA A 173 6.16 0.93 10.34
N VAL A 174 6.42 2.02 9.62
CA VAL A 174 6.36 3.39 10.16
C VAL A 174 4.95 3.94 9.98
N VAL A 175 4.32 4.41 11.06
CA VAL A 175 3.01 5.07 11.00
C VAL A 175 3.19 6.59 11.07
N ILE A 176 2.81 7.27 9.99
CA ILE A 176 2.86 8.74 9.88
C ILE A 176 1.43 9.28 9.93
N ASP A 177 1.15 10.17 10.89
CA ASP A 177 -0.15 10.79 11.03
C ASP A 177 -0.46 11.82 9.93
N ASN A 178 -1.70 12.27 9.88
CA ASN A 178 -2.18 13.26 8.92
C ASN A 178 -1.56 14.67 9.11
N PHE A 179 -0.83 14.91 10.20
CA PHE A 179 -0.04 16.11 10.45
C PHE A 179 1.45 15.92 10.10
N GLY A 180 1.83 14.76 9.58
CA GLY A 180 3.21 14.40 9.22
C GLY A 180 4.10 14.14 10.43
N LYS A 181 3.54 13.72 11.57
CA LYS A 181 4.28 13.25 12.74
C LYS A 181 4.35 11.72 12.71
N VAL A 182 5.52 11.16 13.02
CA VAL A 182 5.66 9.72 13.26
C VAL A 182 5.00 9.42 14.61
N ILE A 183 4.00 8.54 14.62
CA ILE A 183 3.28 8.15 15.84
C ILE A 183 4.06 7.05 16.55
N GLU A 184 4.28 5.94 15.85
CA GLU A 184 4.88 4.70 16.36
C GLU A 184 5.53 3.93 15.20
N ASN A 185 6.59 3.17 15.53
CA ASN A 185 7.23 2.21 14.63
C ASN A 185 6.95 0.80 15.15
N ILE A 186 6.49 -0.09 14.27
CA ILE A 186 6.23 -1.49 14.62
C ILE A 186 7.22 -2.36 13.86
N GLU A 187 8.10 -3.03 14.59
CA GLU A 187 9.00 -4.05 14.04
C GLU A 187 8.24 -5.35 13.75
N LYS A 188 8.57 -6.02 12.65
CA LYS A 188 7.97 -7.30 12.28
C LYS A 188 8.33 -8.37 13.34
N PRO A 189 7.35 -8.94 14.07
CA PRO A 189 7.64 -9.87 15.17
C PRO A 189 8.11 -11.26 14.69
N TYR A 190 7.88 -11.58 13.41
CA TYR A 190 8.26 -12.87 12.81
C TYR A 190 8.96 -12.66 11.47
N THR A 191 10.22 -13.05 11.39
CA THR A 191 10.96 -13.12 10.13
C THR A 191 10.75 -14.49 9.48
N SER A 192 10.31 -14.52 8.23
CA SER A 192 10.28 -15.75 7.45
C SER A 192 11.71 -16.27 7.28
N SER A 193 12.03 -17.43 7.85
CA SER A 193 13.31 -18.10 7.60
C SER A 193 13.25 -18.74 6.21
N GLY A 194 13.86 -18.07 5.22
CA GLY A 194 14.04 -18.59 3.86
C GLY A 194 15.26 -19.51 3.71
#